data_AF-A0A6H1QZL8-F1
#
_entry.id   AF-A0A6H1QZL8-F1
#
_cell.length_a   1.000
_cell.length_b   1.000
_cell.length_c   1.000
_cell.angle_alpha   90.00
_cell.angle_beta   90.00
_cell.angle_gamma   90.00
#
_symmetry.space_group_name_H-M   'P 1'
#
loop_
_entity.id
_entity.type
_entity.pdbx_description
1 polymer ?
#
loop_
_entity_poly.entity_id
_entity_poly.type
_entity_poly.pdbx_seq_one_letter_code
_entity_poly.pdbx_strand_id
1 'polypeptide(L)' 'MFEPVARWFAGVSDWHPLALYEIVLERNGPKWQVTYLMHGEQHARIGFESEADARRDVEYLMSRGPAGEQWHEAYPDR' A
#
# COMPACT_ATOMS: atom_id res chain seq x y z
N MET A 1 -7.37 -5.04 -15.79
CA MET A 1 -7.44 -3.91 -14.84
C MET A 1 -6.79 -4.39 -13.57
N PHE A 2 -6.08 -3.53 -12.83
CA PHE A 2 -5.54 -3.93 -11.53
C PHE A 2 -6.62 -3.83 -10.46
N GLU A 3 -6.79 -4.89 -9.69
CA GLU A 3 -7.77 -5.00 -8.62
C GLU A 3 -7.04 -5.02 -7.27
N PRO A 4 -7.48 -4.22 -6.28
CA PRO A 4 -6.86 -4.21 -4.96
C PRO A 4 -7.12 -5.54 -4.25
N VAL A 5 -6.05 -6.15 -3.73
CA VAL A 5 -6.07 -7.41 -2.99
C VAL A 5 -5.94 -7.15 -1.49
N ALA A 6 -5.09 -6.19 -1.11
CA ALA A 6 -4.86 -5.82 0.26
C ALA A 6 -4.43 -4.35 0.33
N ARG A 7 -4.69 -3.73 1.48
CA ARG A 7 -4.37 -2.33 1.72
C ARG A 7 -3.83 -2.16 3.14
N TRP A 8 -2.83 -1.30 3.29
CA TRP A 8 -2.26 -0.93 4.58
C TRP A 8 -2.24 0.58 4.73
N PHE A 9 -2.55 1.05 5.92
CA PHE A 9 -2.57 2.47 6.25
C PHE A 9 -1.69 2.76 7.47
N ALA A 10 -1.05 3.92 7.48
CA ALA A 10 -0.31 4.43 8.62
C ALA A 10 -0.46 5.94 8.75
N GLY A 11 -0.45 6.42 9.99
CA GLY A 11 -0.57 7.84 10.32
C GLY A 11 -1.98 8.41 10.18
N VAL A 12 -2.28 9.38 11.02
CA VAL A 12 -3.52 10.17 10.99
C VAL A 12 -3.18 11.58 10.55
N SER A 13 -3.90 12.11 9.56
CA SER A 13 -3.76 13.51 9.20
C SER A 13 -4.68 14.36 10.08
N ASP A 14 -4.12 15.34 10.79
CA ASP A 14 -4.91 16.34 11.53
C ASP A 14 -5.68 17.29 10.59
N TRP A 15 -5.34 17.28 9.30
CA TRP A 15 -5.84 18.23 8.29
C TRP A 15 -6.82 17.59 7.30
N HIS A 16 -6.77 16.28 7.11
CA HIS A 16 -7.64 15.54 6.19
C HIS A 16 -8.11 14.21 6.80
N PRO A 17 -9.29 13.70 6.43
CA PRO A 17 -9.77 12.40 6.90
C PRO A 17 -9.03 11.20 6.28
N LEU A 18 -7.97 11.44 5.51
CA LEU A 18 -7.19 10.41 4.83
C LEU A 18 -6.01 9.97 5.71
N ALA A 19 -5.64 8.70 5.58
CA ALA A 19 -4.38 8.23 6.13
C ALA A 19 -3.22 9.04 5.54
N LEU A 20 -2.19 9.30 6.36
CA LEU A 20 -0.98 9.98 5.87
C LEU A 20 -0.27 9.13 4.81
N TYR A 21 -0.26 7.81 5.03
CA TYR A 21 0.39 6.84 4.17
C TYR A 21 -0.53 5.68 3.87
N GLU A 22 -0.50 5.22 2.63
CA GLU A 22 -1.24 4.06 2.17
C GLU A 22 -0.38 3.20 1.24
N ILE A 23 -0.43 1.88 1.42
CA ILE A 23 0.14 0.91 0.50
C ILE A 23 -1.01 0.06 -0.01
N VAL A 24 -1.12 -0.09 -1.33
CA VAL A 24 -2.12 -0.95 -1.98
C VAL A 24 -1.39 -2.03 -2.77
N LEU A 25 -1.66 -3.29 -2.44
CA LEU A 25 -1.25 -4.43 -3.24
C LEU A 25 -2.36 -4.75 -4.23
N GLU A 26 -2.04 -4.73 -5.52
CA GLU A 26 -2.99 -4.90 -6.61
C GLU A 26 -2.58 -6.04 -7.53
N ARG A 27 -3.57 -6.69 -8.17
CA ARG A 27 -3.36 -7.81 -9.09
C ARG A 27 -4.08 -7.61 -10.41
N ASN A 28 -3.44 -8.01 -11.51
CA ASN A 28 -4.04 -8.10 -12.84
C ASN A 28 -3.58 -9.38 -13.54
N GLY A 29 -4.35 -10.46 -13.41
CA GLY A 29 -3.97 -11.78 -13.92
C GLY A 29 -2.71 -12.31 -13.21
N PRO A 30 -1.62 -12.63 -13.94
CA PRO A 30 -0.36 -13.04 -13.32
C PRO A 30 0.49 -11.86 -12.80
N LYS A 31 0.14 -10.62 -13.17
CA LYS A 31 0.93 -9.43 -12.81
C LYS A 31 0.50 -8.88 -11.46
N TRP A 32 1.47 -8.38 -10.72
CA TRP A 32 1.30 -7.76 -9.42
C TRP A 32 1.81 -6.33 -9.43
N GLN A 33 1.26 -5.49 -8.57
CA GLN A 33 1.67 -4.10 -8.42
C GLN A 33 1.54 -3.68 -6.97
N VAL A 34 2.49 -2.86 -6.52
CA VAL A 34 2.39 -2.14 -5.26
C VAL A 34 2.26 -0.65 -5.58
N THR A 35 1.19 -0.02 -5.10
CA THR A 35 0.99 1.44 -5.17
C THR A 35 1.19 2.03 -3.79
N TYR A 36 2.07 3.01 -3.67
CA TYR A 36 2.31 3.76 -2.44
C TYR A 36 1.76 5.18 -2.58
N LEU A 37 0.90 5.57 -1.64
CA LEU A 37 0.29 6.88 -1.58
C LEU A 37 0.72 7.65 -0.34
N MET A 38 0.86 8.97 -0.51
CA MET A 38 1.09 9.93 0.57
C MET A 38 -0.01 10.98 0.50
N HIS A 39 -0.78 11.16 1.58
CA HIS A 39 -1.93 12.06 1.61
C HIS A 39 -2.94 11.84 0.47
N GLY A 40 -3.16 10.58 0.07
CA GLY A 40 -4.05 10.22 -1.03
C GLY A 40 -3.48 10.45 -2.43
N GLU A 41 -2.27 10.99 -2.56
CA GLU A 41 -1.58 11.14 -3.84
C GLU A 41 -0.64 9.97 -4.09
N GLN A 42 -0.64 9.43 -5.32
CA GLN A 42 0.27 8.37 -5.69
C GLN A 42 1.71 8.90 -5.72
N HIS A 43 2.54 8.38 -4.83
CA HIS A 43 3.96 8.72 -4.74
C HIS A 43 4.83 7.74 -5.53
N ALA A 44 4.51 6.44 -5.47
CA ALA A 44 5.22 5.41 -6.23
C ALA A 44 4.28 4.29 -6.70
N ARG A 45 4.68 3.61 -7.79
CA ARG A 45 3.99 2.46 -8.35
C ARG A 45 5.01 1.50 -8.94
N ILE A 46 5.05 0.26 -8.44
CA ILE A 46 6.08 -0.73 -8.80
C ILE A 46 5.40 -2.02 -9.23
N GLY A 47 5.80 -2.55 -10.39
CA GLY A 47 5.27 -3.79 -10.96
C GLY A 47 6.13 -5.01 -10.63
N PHE A 48 5.49 -6.15 -10.43
CA PHE A 48 6.11 -7.43 -10.08
C PHE A 48 5.52 -8.59 -10.88
N GLU A 49 6.33 -9.60 -11.15
CA GLU A 49 5.91 -10.84 -11.82
C GLU A 49 5.40 -11.91 -10.84
N SER A 50 5.57 -11.70 -9.53
CA SER A 50 5.14 -12.66 -8.49
C SER A 50 4.50 -11.96 -7.29
N GLU A 51 3.56 -12.66 -6.62
CA GLU A 51 2.95 -12.18 -5.39
C GLU A 51 3.99 -12.04 -4.27
N ALA A 52 4.91 -12.99 -4.18
CA ALA A 52 5.93 -13.03 -3.14
C ALA A 52 6.85 -11.81 -3.20
N ASP A 53 7.27 -11.40 -4.40
CA ASP A 53 8.09 -10.20 -4.56
C ASP A 53 7.32 -8.94 -4.21
N ALA A 54 6.05 -8.84 -4.65
CA ALA A 54 5.21 -7.70 -4.32
C ALA A 54 4.97 -7.59 -2.80
N ARG A 55 4.69 -8.70 -2.12
CA ARG A 55 4.53 -8.72 -0.65
C ARG A 55 5.81 -8.34 0.09
N ARG A 56 6.96 -8.81 -0.38
CA ARG A 56 8.26 -8.42 0.17
C ARG A 56 8.51 -6.92 0.03
N ASP A 57 8.06 -6.31 -1.07
CA ASP A 57 8.14 -4.86 -1.24
C ASP A 57 7.20 -4.12 -0.28
N VAL A 58 5.98 -4.61 -0.06
CA VAL A 58 5.08 -4.09 0.97
C VAL A 58 5.73 -4.14 2.36
N GLU A 59 6.29 -5.29 2.75
CA GLU A 59 7.03 -5.43 4.02
C GLU A 59 8.19 -4.45 4.13
N TYR A 60 8.95 -4.27 3.04
CA TYR A 60 10.03 -3.31 2.99
C TYR A 60 9.52 -1.87 3.17
N LEU A 61 8.46 -1.47 2.46
CA LEU A 61 7.84 -0.15 2.59
C LEU A 61 7.29 0.09 4.00
N MET A 62 6.64 -0.91 4.60
CA MET A 62 6.16 -0.82 5.98
C MET A 62 7.31 -0.66 6.98
N SER A 63 8.44 -1.35 6.76
CA SER A 63 9.64 -1.22 7.62
C SER A 63 10.37 0.12 7.47
N ARG A 64 10.20 0.79 6.32
CA ARG A 64 10.78 2.10 6.00
C ARG A 64 9.81 3.26 6.20
N GLY A 65 8.54 2.95 6.49
CA GLY A 65 7.51 3.92 6.79
C GLY A 65 7.91 4.85 7.94
N PRO A 66 7.14 5.92 8.16
CA PRO A 66 7.49 6.94 9.15
C PRO A 66 7.72 6.32 10.51
N ALA A 67 8.85 6.66 11.14
CA ALA A 67 9.22 6.10 12.42
C ALA A 67 8.13 6.40 13.47
N GLY A 68 7.61 5.34 14.10
CA GLY A 68 6.61 5.43 15.17
C GLY A 68 5.16 5.21 14.74
N GLU A 69 4.88 5.09 13.45
CA GLU A 69 3.52 4.82 12.97
C GLU A 69 3.22 3.32 12.94
N GLN A 70 2.05 2.94 13.47
CA GLN A 70 1.55 1.58 13.38
C GLN A 70 0.81 1.37 12.05
N TRP A 71 1.19 0.34 11.31
CA TRP A 71 0.48 -0.06 10.10
C TRP A 71 -0.75 -0.89 10.45
N HIS A 72 -1.87 -0.57 9.81
CA HIS A 72 -3.13 -1.30 9.93
C HIS A 72 -3.51 -1.88 8.57
N GLU A 73 -3.71 -3.19 8.51
CA GLU A 73 -4.24 -3.87 7.32
C GLU A 73 -5.76 -3.66 7.25
N ALA A 74 -6.23 -3.27 6.08
CA ALA A 74 -7.63 -3.22 5.72
C ALA A 74 -7.88 -4.15 4.54
N TYR A 75 -8.89 -5.00 4.68
CA TYR A 75 -9.40 -5.75 3.54
C TYR A 75 -10.23 -4.79 2.69
N PRO A 76 -10.00 -4.70 1.36
CA PRO A 76 -10.87 -3.93 0.50
C PRO A 76 -12.30 -4.48 0.67
N ASP A 77 -13.25 -3.58 0.92
CA ASP A 77 -14.67 -3.93 1.05
C ASP A 77 -15.08 -4.82 -0.14
N ARG A 78 -15.59 -6.00 0.19
CA ARG A 78 -16.05 -7.03 -0.75
C ARG A 78 -17.19 -6.55 -1.63
#